data_AF-A0A7D5E858-F1
#
_entry.id   AF-A0A7D5E858-F1
#
_cell.length_a   1.000
_cell.length_b   1.000
_cell.length_c   1.000
_cell.angle_alpha   90.00
_cell.angle_beta   90.00
_cell.angle_gamma   90.00
#
_symmetry.space_group_name_H-M   'P 1'
#
loop_
_entity.id
_entity.type
_entity.pdbx_description
1 polymer ?
#
loop_
_entity_poly.entity_id
_entity_poly.type
_entity_poly.pdbx_seq_one_letter_code
_entity_poly.pdbx_strand_id
1 'polypeptide(L)'
;MSDSAQDGTAVDITTYEKQELLEKVIDKHKRFLDEYTSELSGIENRMESLNSVISSSKQKKEEMNSKLDILAEKRQLFYHQAEKELDDLKSLAEGDSAFLKALREVSAEVSKAKTQLPPEEEKKIVNSILENLSSLSPDNSNIRDAVALAKARVNDALASSTELSSIKNSDVDFDKEKADSEKELNEIAPRHKWLENRIGSHREALDYWKKLSSGQVNEVKA
;
A
#
# COMPACT_ATOMS: atom_id res chain seq x y z
N MET A 1 29.25 35.19 -70.77
CA MET A 1 29.90 35.74 -69.57
C MET A 1 29.38 34.95 -68.37
N SER A 2 30.32 34.36 -67.66
CA SER A 2 30.28 33.84 -66.28
C SER A 2 29.11 32.93 -65.89
N ASP A 3 29.29 31.64 -66.12
CA ASP A 3 28.57 30.58 -65.42
C ASP A 3 29.35 30.23 -64.14
N SER A 4 28.74 30.46 -62.98
CA SER A 4 29.36 30.27 -61.66
C SER A 4 29.07 28.85 -61.19
N ALA A 5 30.05 27.95 -61.31
CA ALA A 5 29.98 26.62 -60.72
C ALA A 5 30.03 26.75 -59.19
N GLN A 6 28.92 26.39 -58.54
CA GLN A 6 28.85 26.24 -57.09
C GLN A 6 29.75 25.07 -56.65
N ASP A 7 30.71 25.42 -55.81
CA ASP A 7 31.60 24.53 -55.07
C ASP A 7 30.76 23.60 -54.16
N GLY A 8 30.72 22.32 -54.52
CA GLY A 8 30.08 21.30 -53.71
C GLY A 8 31.00 20.95 -52.54
N THR A 9 30.55 21.21 -51.31
CA THR A 9 31.20 20.81 -50.07
C THR A 9 31.62 19.33 -50.14
N ALA A 10 32.92 19.10 -50.33
CA ALA A 10 33.52 17.78 -50.27
C ALA A 10 33.29 17.19 -48.88
N VAL A 11 32.54 16.10 -48.80
CA VAL A 11 32.47 15.27 -47.60
C VAL A 11 33.86 14.69 -47.41
N ASP A 12 34.53 15.08 -46.34
CA ASP A 12 35.86 14.58 -45.99
C ASP A 12 35.76 13.10 -45.61
N ILE A 13 36.11 12.20 -46.55
CA ILE A 13 36.07 10.75 -46.35
C ILE A 13 37.42 10.34 -45.77
N THR A 14 37.47 10.13 -44.45
CA THR A 14 38.64 9.54 -43.80
C THR A 14 38.64 8.02 -44.02
N THR A 15 39.66 7.51 -44.69
CA THR A 15 39.90 6.06 -44.84
C THR A 15 40.83 5.55 -43.75
N TYR A 16 40.55 4.36 -43.22
CA TYR A 16 41.31 3.75 -42.14
C TYR A 16 41.95 2.44 -42.61
N GLU A 17 43.13 2.14 -42.07
CA GLU A 17 43.75 0.82 -42.22
C GLU A 17 42.93 -0.25 -41.49
N LYS A 18 42.98 -1.50 -41.98
CA LYS A 18 42.15 -2.61 -41.46
C LYS A 18 42.22 -2.75 -39.94
N GLN A 19 43.42 -2.65 -39.38
CA GLN A 19 43.64 -2.80 -37.94
C GLN A 19 43.01 -1.66 -37.14
N GLU A 20 43.14 -0.42 -37.63
CA GLU A 20 42.55 0.76 -36.99
C GLU A 20 41.01 0.72 -37.06
N LEU A 21 40.45 0.20 -38.16
CA LEU A 21 39.01 -0.03 -38.28
C LEU A 21 38.51 -1.05 -37.24
N LEU A 22 39.23 -2.17 -37.08
CA LEU A 22 38.88 -3.21 -36.11
C LEU A 22 38.92 -2.67 -34.67
N GLU A 23 39.93 -1.89 -34.32
CA GLU A 23 40.04 -1.25 -33.00
C GLU A 23 38.86 -0.30 -32.74
N LYS A 24 38.54 0.58 -33.69
CA LYS A 24 37.39 1.49 -33.58
C LYS A 24 36.05 0.75 -33.44
N VAL A 25 35.87 -0.38 -34.14
CA VAL A 25 34.66 -1.21 -34.00
C VAL A 25 34.60 -1.85 -32.62
N ILE A 26 35.70 -2.43 -32.14
CA ILE A 26 35.81 -3.01 -30.79
C ILE A 26 35.47 -1.95 -29.73
N ASP A 27 36.04 -0.76 -29.83
CA ASP A 27 35.80 0.32 -28.87
C ASP A 27 34.37 0.84 -28.91
N LYS A 28 33.75 0.91 -30.09
CA LYS A 28 32.32 1.22 -30.23
C LYS A 28 31.45 0.19 -29.50
N HIS A 29 31.75 -1.11 -29.63
CA HIS A 29 31.02 -2.16 -28.93
C HIS A 29 31.22 -2.07 -27.40
N LYS A 30 32.44 -1.81 -26.92
CA LYS A 30 32.69 -1.58 -25.48
C LYS A 30 31.88 -0.39 -24.95
N ARG A 31 31.92 0.75 -25.63
CA ARG A 31 31.19 1.96 -25.22
C ARG A 31 29.68 1.69 -25.11
N PHE A 32 29.09 1.02 -26.10
CA PHE A 32 27.67 0.67 -26.04
C PHE A 32 27.35 -0.31 -24.91
N LEU A 33 28.23 -1.26 -24.61
CA LEU A 33 28.05 -2.15 -23.48
C LEU A 33 28.07 -1.38 -22.16
N ASP A 34 28.99 -0.44 -21.99
CA ASP A 34 29.06 0.38 -20.78
C ASP A 34 27.80 1.24 -20.61
N GLU A 35 27.38 1.94 -21.68
CA GLU A 35 26.16 2.76 -21.69
C GLU A 35 24.91 1.93 -21.37
N TYR A 36 24.68 0.82 -22.08
CA TYR A 36 23.49 -0.01 -21.89
C TYR A 36 23.49 -0.74 -20.56
N THR A 37 24.65 -1.18 -20.06
CA THR A 37 24.74 -1.85 -18.75
C THR A 37 24.43 -0.86 -17.62
N SER A 38 24.93 0.38 -17.73
CA SER A 38 24.60 1.44 -16.77
C SER A 38 23.10 1.77 -16.79
N GLU A 39 22.50 1.86 -17.97
CA GLU A 39 21.06 2.10 -18.11
C GLU A 39 20.24 0.94 -17.53
N LEU A 40 20.62 -0.30 -17.85
CA LEU A 40 19.93 -1.50 -17.37
C LEU A 40 19.93 -1.55 -15.84
N SER A 41 21.07 -1.30 -15.20
CA SER A 41 21.16 -1.25 -13.74
C SER A 41 20.24 -0.18 -13.14
N GLY A 42 20.12 0.99 -13.79
CA GLY A 42 19.17 2.03 -13.38
C GLY A 42 17.72 1.55 -13.44
N ILE A 43 17.35 0.83 -14.51
CA ILE A 43 16.01 0.25 -14.67
C ILE A 43 15.75 -0.87 -13.65
N GLU A 44 16.71 -1.77 -13.43
CA GLU A 44 16.61 -2.85 -12.44
C GLU A 44 16.36 -2.29 -11.03
N ASN A 45 17.12 -1.27 -10.62
CA ASN A 45 16.91 -0.58 -9.34
C ASN A 45 15.50 0.05 -9.26
N ARG A 46 15.02 0.64 -10.36
CA ARG A 46 13.67 1.22 -10.41
C ARG A 46 12.60 0.14 -10.32
N MET A 47 12.76 -0.98 -11.02
CA MET A 47 11.86 -2.13 -10.95
C MET A 47 11.81 -2.73 -9.54
N GLU A 48 12.95 -2.87 -8.87
CA GLU A 48 13.00 -3.35 -7.48
C GLU A 48 12.24 -2.41 -6.55
N SER A 49 12.46 -1.10 -6.68
CA SER A 49 11.73 -0.08 -5.92
C SER A 49 10.22 -0.16 -6.15
N LEU A 50 9.77 -0.31 -7.39
CA LEU A 50 8.33 -0.42 -7.71
C LEU A 50 7.73 -1.71 -7.15
N ASN A 51 8.42 -2.84 -7.27
CA ASN A 51 7.98 -4.11 -6.69
C ASN A 51 7.90 -4.06 -5.16
N SER A 52 8.84 -3.35 -4.51
CA SER A 52 8.80 -3.09 -3.08
C SER A 52 7.56 -2.28 -2.69
N VAL A 53 7.25 -1.20 -3.42
CA VAL A 53 6.04 -0.39 -3.21
C VAL A 53 4.79 -1.25 -3.37
N ILE A 54 4.64 -1.98 -4.48
CA ILE A 54 3.51 -2.89 -4.76
C ILE A 54 3.29 -3.88 -3.60
N SER A 55 4.38 -4.48 -3.11
CA SER A 55 4.31 -5.45 -2.02
C SER A 55 3.91 -4.78 -0.70
N SER A 56 4.47 -3.61 -0.41
CA SER A 56 4.16 -2.84 0.79
C SER A 56 2.72 -2.34 0.80
N SER A 57 2.17 -1.87 -0.32
CA SER A 57 0.78 -1.40 -0.42
C SER A 57 -0.20 -2.55 -0.20
N LYS A 58 0.10 -3.75 -0.74
CA LYS A 58 -0.69 -4.97 -0.46
C LYS A 58 -0.67 -5.31 1.03
N GLN A 59 0.50 -5.32 1.65
CA GLN A 59 0.63 -5.63 3.07
C GLN A 59 -0.11 -4.61 3.95
N LYS A 60 0.09 -3.32 3.72
CA LYS A 60 -0.60 -2.25 4.47
C LYS A 60 -2.12 -2.33 4.31
N LYS A 61 -2.61 -2.66 3.12
CA LYS A 61 -4.05 -2.87 2.88
C LYS A 61 -4.58 -4.04 3.71
N GLU A 62 -3.87 -5.17 3.73
CA GLU A 62 -4.26 -6.34 4.51
C GLU A 62 -4.26 -6.04 6.01
N GLU A 63 -3.22 -5.38 6.51
CA GLU A 63 -3.12 -4.94 7.90
C GLU A 63 -4.28 -4.00 8.28
N MET A 64 -4.63 -3.08 7.38
CA MET A 64 -5.74 -2.16 7.59
C MET A 64 -7.09 -2.89 7.63
N ASN A 65 -7.33 -3.83 6.71
CA ASN A 65 -8.54 -4.63 6.68
C ASN A 65 -8.66 -5.49 7.96
N SER A 66 -7.59 -6.17 8.35
CA SER A 66 -7.54 -6.93 9.60
C SER A 66 -7.85 -6.05 10.81
N LYS A 67 -7.31 -4.83 10.85
CA LYS A 67 -7.60 -3.86 11.91
C LYS A 67 -9.08 -3.46 11.92
N LEU A 68 -9.70 -3.24 10.76
CA LEU A 68 -11.12 -2.95 10.64
C LEU A 68 -11.98 -4.10 11.20
N ASP A 69 -11.66 -5.35 10.86
CA ASP A 69 -12.38 -6.52 11.34
C ASP A 69 -12.26 -6.66 12.86
N ILE A 70 -11.05 -6.53 13.40
CA ILE A 70 -10.79 -6.59 14.85
C ILE A 70 -11.59 -5.52 15.60
N LEU A 71 -11.61 -4.29 15.10
CA LEU A 71 -12.34 -3.20 15.75
C LEU A 71 -13.86 -3.39 15.67
N ALA A 72 -14.36 -3.95 14.56
CA ALA A 72 -15.78 -4.29 14.41
C ALA A 72 -16.20 -5.37 15.41
N GLU A 73 -15.39 -6.43 15.56
CA GLU A 73 -15.60 -7.48 16.55
C GLU A 73 -15.52 -6.95 17.98
N LYS A 74 -14.50 -6.13 18.30
CA LYS A 74 -14.36 -5.50 19.63
C LYS A 74 -15.57 -4.66 19.99
N ARG A 75 -16.06 -3.83 19.06
CA ARG A 75 -17.28 -3.04 19.26
C ARG A 75 -18.46 -3.93 19.65
N GLN A 76 -18.70 -5.01 18.92
CA GLN A 76 -19.80 -5.94 19.21
C GLN A 76 -19.61 -6.66 20.55
N LEU A 77 -18.38 -7.09 20.84
CA LEU A 77 -18.04 -7.74 22.11
C LEU A 77 -18.29 -6.82 23.30
N PHE A 78 -17.89 -5.55 23.22
CA PHE A 78 -18.11 -4.58 24.29
C PHE A 78 -19.60 -4.28 24.53
N TYR A 79 -20.40 -4.16 23.46
CA TYR A 79 -21.85 -4.03 23.63
C TYR A 79 -22.48 -5.29 24.25
N HIS A 80 -22.04 -6.48 23.85
CA HIS A 80 -22.53 -7.72 24.47
C HIS A 80 -22.14 -7.82 25.96
N GLN A 81 -20.92 -7.40 26.33
CA GLN A 81 -20.51 -7.32 27.72
C GLN A 81 -21.36 -6.32 28.49
N ALA A 82 -21.64 -5.14 27.93
CA ALA A 82 -22.53 -4.16 28.55
C ALA A 82 -23.94 -4.75 28.78
N GLU A 83 -24.52 -5.44 27.80
CA GLU A 83 -25.82 -6.13 27.95
C GLU A 83 -25.80 -7.13 29.12
N LYS A 84 -24.72 -7.91 29.24
CA LYS A 84 -24.55 -8.87 30.34
C LYS A 84 -24.49 -8.18 31.71
N GLU A 85 -23.71 -7.11 31.85
CA GLU A 85 -23.66 -6.35 33.11
C GLU A 85 -25.03 -5.76 33.48
N LEU A 86 -25.81 -5.32 32.48
CA LEU A 86 -27.18 -4.84 32.70
C LEU A 86 -28.14 -5.97 33.12
N ASP A 87 -27.95 -7.20 32.63
CA ASP A 87 -28.73 -8.35 33.06
C ASP A 87 -28.37 -8.79 34.49
N ASP A 88 -27.08 -8.78 34.83
CA ASP A 88 -26.60 -9.03 36.19
C ASP A 88 -27.18 -7.98 37.17
N LEU A 89 -27.24 -6.70 36.76
CA LEU A 89 -27.91 -5.65 37.53
C LEU A 89 -29.41 -5.90 37.77
N LYS A 90 -30.13 -6.49 36.81
CA LYS A 90 -31.55 -6.83 37.00
C LYS A 90 -31.74 -7.85 38.13
N SER A 91 -30.81 -8.81 38.24
CA SER A 91 -30.83 -9.83 39.29
C SER A 91 -30.48 -9.27 40.68
N LEU A 92 -29.57 -8.29 40.74
CA LEU A 92 -29.13 -7.68 42.00
C LEU A 92 -30.14 -6.68 42.57
N ALA A 93 -30.98 -6.09 41.72
CA ALA A 93 -31.98 -5.08 42.09
C ALA A 93 -33.41 -5.64 42.24
N GLU A 94 -33.55 -6.96 42.43
CA GLU A 94 -34.84 -7.62 42.66
C GLU A 94 -35.58 -6.98 43.85
N GLY A 95 -36.59 -6.15 43.56
CA GLY A 95 -37.41 -5.46 44.56
C GLY A 95 -37.50 -3.94 44.37
N ASP A 96 -36.59 -3.32 43.62
CA ASP A 96 -36.66 -1.89 43.29
C ASP A 96 -37.28 -1.67 41.91
N SER A 97 -38.60 -1.48 41.89
CA SER A 97 -39.38 -1.26 40.66
C SER A 97 -38.93 -0.02 39.87
N ALA A 98 -38.51 1.05 40.57
CA ALA A 98 -38.07 2.28 39.93
C ALA A 98 -36.71 2.08 39.25
N PHE A 99 -35.77 1.45 39.94
CA PHE A 99 -34.46 1.07 39.39
C PHE A 99 -34.60 0.12 38.20
N LEU A 100 -35.43 -0.92 38.32
CA LEU A 100 -35.67 -1.88 37.24
C LEU A 100 -36.30 -1.23 36.00
N LYS A 101 -37.16 -0.22 36.17
CA LYS A 101 -37.70 0.55 35.03
C LYS A 101 -36.61 1.33 34.31
N ALA A 102 -35.79 2.10 35.05
CA ALA A 102 -34.69 2.85 34.47
C ALA A 102 -33.67 1.93 33.76
N LEU A 103 -33.40 0.76 34.35
CA LEU A 103 -32.49 -0.22 33.76
C LEU A 103 -33.00 -0.82 32.44
N ARG A 104 -34.32 -1.00 32.28
CA ARG A 104 -34.93 -1.41 30.99
C ARG A 104 -34.75 -0.34 29.92
N GLU A 105 -34.90 0.94 30.28
CA GLU A 105 -34.69 2.06 29.36
C GLU A 105 -33.23 2.07 28.87
N VAL A 106 -32.27 1.95 29.78
CA VAL A 106 -30.84 1.82 29.43
C VAL A 106 -30.56 0.59 28.57
N SER A 107 -31.14 -0.56 28.91
CA SER A 107 -30.98 -1.81 28.14
C SER A 107 -31.48 -1.65 26.70
N ALA A 108 -32.60 -0.95 26.49
CA ALA A 108 -33.10 -0.66 25.15
C ALA A 108 -32.18 0.29 24.38
N GLU A 109 -31.61 1.30 25.03
CA GLU A 109 -30.62 2.19 24.43
C GLU A 109 -29.33 1.45 24.05
N VAL A 110 -28.82 0.55 24.91
CA VAL A 110 -27.64 -0.27 24.62
C VAL A 110 -27.89 -1.17 23.40
N SER A 111 -29.04 -1.85 23.35
CA SER A 111 -29.38 -2.68 22.19
C SER A 111 -29.53 -1.83 20.92
N LYS A 112 -30.02 -0.59 21.03
CA LYS A 112 -30.04 0.37 19.91
C LYS A 112 -28.63 0.78 19.49
N ALA A 113 -27.76 1.14 20.43
CA ALA A 113 -26.38 1.55 20.15
C ALA A 113 -25.54 0.42 19.52
N LYS A 114 -25.82 -0.83 19.91
CA LYS A 114 -25.20 -2.04 19.34
C LYS A 114 -25.47 -2.21 17.85
N THR A 115 -26.63 -1.74 17.37
CA THR A 115 -26.94 -1.75 15.94
C THR A 115 -25.93 -0.90 15.15
N GLN A 116 -25.81 -1.16 13.85
CA GLN A 116 -24.85 -0.47 13.03
C GLN A 116 -25.38 0.94 12.71
N LEU A 117 -24.93 1.92 13.49
CA LEU A 117 -25.35 3.31 13.42
C LEU A 117 -24.23 4.21 12.90
N PRO A 118 -24.55 5.39 12.34
CA PRO A 118 -23.57 6.43 12.11
C PRO A 118 -22.84 6.82 13.42
N PRO A 119 -21.54 7.13 13.40
CA PRO A 119 -20.76 7.43 14.60
C PRO A 119 -21.36 8.55 15.47
N GLU A 120 -21.92 9.59 14.85
CA GLU A 120 -22.55 10.70 15.56
C GLU A 120 -23.86 10.31 16.26
N GLU A 121 -24.63 9.38 15.68
CA GLU A 121 -25.85 8.87 16.30
C GLU A 121 -25.53 7.90 17.44
N GLU A 122 -24.54 7.03 17.24
CA GLU A 122 -24.03 6.14 18.28
C GLU A 122 -23.55 6.93 19.49
N LYS A 123 -22.74 7.98 19.27
CA LYS A 123 -22.23 8.85 20.34
C LYS A 123 -23.35 9.51 21.15
N LYS A 124 -24.42 9.97 20.50
CA LYS A 124 -25.58 10.56 21.18
C LYS A 124 -26.27 9.55 22.09
N ILE A 125 -26.49 8.33 21.61
CA ILE A 125 -27.12 7.26 22.39
C ILE A 125 -26.21 6.86 23.55
N VAL A 126 -24.90 6.74 23.33
CA VAL A 126 -23.93 6.44 24.39
C VAL A 126 -23.94 7.50 25.48
N ASN A 127 -23.98 8.79 25.13
CA ASN A 127 -24.08 9.85 26.13
C ASN A 127 -25.36 9.73 26.97
N SER A 128 -26.51 9.43 26.34
CA SER A 128 -27.78 9.15 27.04
C SER A 128 -27.65 7.99 28.02
N ILE A 129 -27.05 6.87 27.58
CA ILE A 129 -26.79 5.70 28.41
C ILE A 129 -25.94 6.07 29.63
N LEU A 130 -24.85 6.83 29.43
CA LEU A 130 -23.94 7.21 30.51
C LEU A 130 -24.60 8.15 31.52
N GLU A 131 -25.44 9.07 31.06
CA GLU A 131 -26.24 9.96 31.92
C GLU A 131 -27.25 9.15 32.74
N ASN A 132 -28.03 8.28 32.08
CA ASN A 132 -29.02 7.42 32.71
C ASN A 132 -28.37 6.50 33.77
N LEU A 133 -27.26 5.84 33.43
CA LEU A 133 -26.50 5.02 34.37
C LEU A 133 -25.84 5.82 35.51
N SER A 134 -25.63 7.13 35.36
CA SER A 134 -25.12 8.00 36.44
C SER A 134 -26.23 8.49 37.35
N SER A 135 -27.46 8.57 36.86
CA SER A 135 -28.63 8.91 37.65
C SER A 135 -29.09 7.77 38.56
N LEU A 136 -28.81 6.53 38.16
CA LEU A 136 -28.90 5.36 39.03
C LEU A 136 -27.85 5.54 40.15
N SER A 137 -28.27 5.98 41.33
CA SER A 137 -27.42 6.17 42.50
C SER A 137 -27.57 4.97 43.46
N PRO A 138 -26.92 3.82 43.21
CA PRO A 138 -27.11 2.63 44.02
C PRO A 138 -26.36 2.72 45.35
N ASP A 139 -27.07 2.38 46.43
CA ASP A 139 -26.50 2.26 47.77
C ASP A 139 -25.63 0.99 47.91
N ASN A 140 -25.95 -0.07 47.15
CA ASN A 140 -25.23 -1.33 47.14
C ASN A 140 -23.93 -1.26 46.33
N SER A 141 -22.81 -1.67 46.94
CA SER A 141 -21.48 -1.66 46.31
C SER A 141 -21.41 -2.52 45.04
N ASN A 142 -22.03 -3.71 45.04
CA ASN A 142 -22.01 -4.62 43.90
C ASN A 142 -22.78 -4.03 42.70
N ILE A 143 -23.90 -3.35 42.97
CA ILE A 143 -24.69 -2.65 41.93
C ILE A 143 -23.88 -1.47 41.37
N ARG A 144 -23.16 -0.74 42.23
CA ARG A 144 -22.28 0.35 41.81
C ARG A 144 -21.15 -0.13 40.90
N ASP A 145 -20.52 -1.25 41.25
CA ASP A 145 -19.43 -1.84 40.47
C ASP A 145 -19.93 -2.32 39.10
N ALA A 146 -21.08 -3.01 39.04
CA ALA A 146 -21.68 -3.43 37.78
C ALA A 146 -22.12 -2.25 36.90
N VAL A 147 -22.65 -1.16 37.50
CA VAL A 147 -22.93 0.09 36.77
C VAL A 147 -21.64 0.71 36.20
N ALA A 148 -20.55 0.71 36.97
CA ALA A 148 -19.27 1.23 36.50
C ALA A 148 -18.70 0.37 35.35
N LEU A 149 -18.82 -0.95 35.44
CA LEU A 149 -18.43 -1.87 34.37
C LEU A 149 -19.27 -1.64 33.10
N ALA A 150 -20.59 -1.53 33.21
CA ALA A 150 -21.47 -1.23 32.08
C ALA A 150 -21.08 0.08 31.38
N LYS A 151 -20.80 1.15 32.15
CA LYS A 151 -20.31 2.43 31.61
C LYS A 151 -18.98 2.27 30.88
N ALA A 152 -18.04 1.52 31.46
CA ALA A 152 -16.74 1.27 30.84
C ALA A 152 -16.90 0.54 29.50
N ARG A 153 -17.74 -0.51 29.45
CA ARG A 153 -17.97 -1.27 28.22
C ARG A 153 -18.64 -0.47 27.12
N VAL A 154 -19.63 0.37 27.45
CA VAL A 154 -20.25 1.24 26.44
C VAL A 154 -19.25 2.28 25.92
N ASN A 155 -18.36 2.82 26.76
CA ASN A 155 -17.28 3.70 26.32
C ASN A 155 -16.24 2.99 25.45
N ASP A 156 -15.83 1.76 25.81
CA ASP A 156 -14.90 0.93 25.03
C ASP A 156 -15.49 0.65 23.62
N ALA A 157 -16.80 0.42 23.53
CA ALA A 157 -17.50 0.24 22.27
C ALA A 157 -17.48 1.51 21.41
N LEU A 158 -17.76 2.68 22.01
CA LEU A 158 -17.71 3.97 21.34
C LEU A 158 -16.30 4.31 20.85
N ALA A 159 -15.27 4.01 21.65
CA ALA A 159 -13.88 4.21 21.27
C ALA A 159 -13.53 3.38 20.02
N SER A 160 -13.94 2.10 20.01
CA SER A 160 -13.77 1.22 18.85
C SER A 160 -14.50 1.74 17.60
N SER A 161 -15.72 2.27 17.76
CA SER A 161 -16.50 2.88 16.67
C SER A 161 -15.84 4.15 16.11
N THR A 162 -15.29 4.98 16.99
CA THR A 162 -14.58 6.21 16.62
C THR A 162 -13.31 5.88 15.83
N GLU A 163 -12.53 4.89 16.28
CA GLU A 163 -11.34 4.43 15.56
C GLU A 163 -11.70 3.83 14.18
N LEU A 164 -12.75 3.00 14.10
CA LEU A 164 -13.27 2.47 12.83
C LEU A 164 -13.61 3.59 11.84
N SER A 165 -14.32 4.62 12.30
CA SER A 165 -14.72 5.74 11.45
C SER A 165 -13.50 6.54 10.96
N SER A 166 -12.49 6.71 11.81
CA SER A 166 -11.26 7.42 11.47
C SER A 166 -10.47 6.70 10.38
N ILE A 167 -10.41 5.36 10.45
CA ILE A 167 -9.74 4.54 9.43
C ILE A 167 -10.49 4.60 8.09
N LYS A 168 -11.82 4.45 8.12
CA LYS A 168 -12.65 4.48 6.90
C LYS A 168 -12.60 5.83 6.18
N ASN A 169 -12.39 6.92 6.91
CA ASN A 169 -12.26 8.26 6.37
C ASN A 169 -10.80 8.63 6.03
N SER A 170 -9.85 7.69 6.13
CA SER A 170 -8.48 7.97 5.70
C SER A 170 -8.41 8.05 4.18
N ASP A 171 -7.75 9.08 3.65
CA ASP A 171 -7.54 9.29 2.21
C ASP A 171 -6.51 8.32 1.59
N VAL A 172 -6.18 7.22 2.29
CA VAL A 172 -5.12 6.31 1.86
C VAL A 172 -5.68 5.31 0.85
N ASP A 173 -5.37 5.56 -0.42
CA ASP A 173 -5.76 4.67 -1.52
C ASP A 173 -4.60 3.73 -1.89
N PHE A 174 -4.49 2.62 -1.14
CA PHE A 174 -3.50 1.58 -1.41
C PHE A 174 -3.68 0.90 -2.78
N ASP A 175 -4.91 0.86 -3.30
CA ASP A 175 -5.19 0.25 -4.59
C ASP A 175 -4.68 1.13 -5.73
N LYS A 176 -4.85 2.45 -5.60
CA LYS A 176 -4.28 3.41 -6.54
C LYS A 176 -2.75 3.42 -6.51
N GLU A 177 -2.13 3.46 -5.33
CA GLU A 177 -0.64 3.42 -5.22
C GLU A 177 -0.07 2.16 -5.88
N LYS A 178 -0.72 1.02 -5.64
CA LYS A 178 -0.37 -0.25 -6.28
C LYS A 178 -0.56 -0.17 -7.80
N ALA A 179 -1.73 0.30 -8.27
CA ALA A 179 -2.05 0.36 -9.69
C ALA A 179 -1.11 1.31 -10.46
N ASP A 180 -0.79 2.47 -9.88
CA ASP A 180 0.14 3.44 -10.46
C ASP A 180 1.55 2.83 -10.56
N SER A 181 1.99 2.09 -9.52
CA SER A 181 3.28 1.40 -9.53
C SER A 181 3.33 0.23 -10.52
N GLU A 182 2.25 -0.55 -10.63
CA GLU A 182 2.12 -1.63 -11.63
C GLU A 182 2.12 -1.07 -13.06
N LYS A 183 1.47 0.07 -13.28
CA LYS A 183 1.49 0.77 -14.56
C LYS A 183 2.91 1.20 -14.93
N GLU A 184 3.62 1.87 -14.02
CA GLU A 184 5.00 2.30 -14.28
C GLU A 184 5.92 1.10 -14.56
N LEU A 185 5.75 0.01 -13.80
CA LEU A 185 6.52 -1.22 -14.01
C LEU A 185 6.31 -1.80 -15.42
N ASN A 186 5.06 -1.78 -15.91
CA ASN A 186 4.71 -2.22 -17.25
C ASN A 186 5.25 -1.29 -18.35
N GLU A 187 5.43 0.01 -18.06
CA GLU A 187 6.01 0.97 -19.00
C GLU A 187 7.53 0.76 -19.17
N ILE A 188 8.24 0.39 -18.09
CA ILE A 188 9.70 0.18 -18.13
C ILE A 188 10.12 -1.23 -18.55
N ALA A 189 9.24 -2.24 -18.41
CA ALA A 189 9.53 -3.63 -18.75
C ALA A 189 9.97 -3.87 -20.21
N PRO A 190 9.38 -3.23 -21.24
CA PRO A 190 9.85 -3.37 -22.61
C PRO A 190 11.28 -2.86 -22.81
N ARG A 191 11.65 -1.75 -22.14
CA ARG A 191 13.00 -1.17 -22.26
C ARG A 191 14.04 -2.06 -21.59
N HIS A 192 13.72 -2.61 -20.41
CA HIS A 192 14.56 -3.60 -19.74
C HIS A 192 14.87 -4.78 -20.67
N LYS A 193 13.83 -5.43 -21.21
CA LYS A 193 13.98 -6.57 -22.13
C LYS A 193 14.77 -6.21 -23.38
N TRP A 194 14.56 -5.00 -23.92
CA TRP A 194 15.34 -4.51 -25.05
C TRP A 194 16.83 -4.37 -24.70
N LEU A 195 17.16 -3.80 -23.54
CA LEU A 195 18.54 -3.65 -23.07
C LEU A 195 19.22 -5.00 -22.84
N GLU A 196 18.56 -5.96 -22.20
CA GLU A 196 19.11 -7.31 -21.99
C GLU A 196 19.52 -7.96 -23.32
N ASN A 197 18.60 -7.97 -24.30
CA ASN A 197 18.86 -8.51 -25.62
C ASN A 197 19.97 -7.74 -26.34
N ARG A 198 19.98 -6.41 -26.22
CA ARG A 198 20.94 -5.56 -26.90
C ARG A 198 22.35 -5.72 -26.32
N ILE A 199 22.48 -5.78 -25.00
CA ILE A 199 23.73 -6.09 -24.31
C ILE A 199 24.24 -7.47 -24.74
N GLY A 200 23.37 -8.49 -24.77
CA GLY A 200 23.72 -9.83 -25.27
C GLY A 200 24.30 -9.78 -26.68
N SER A 201 23.62 -9.13 -27.61
CA SER A 201 24.08 -8.96 -29.00
C SER A 201 25.41 -8.20 -29.09
N HIS A 202 25.62 -7.14 -28.30
CA HIS A 202 26.89 -6.41 -28.30
C HIS A 202 28.03 -7.23 -27.68
N ARG A 203 27.76 -8.09 -26.68
CA ARG A 203 28.76 -9.01 -26.10
C ARG A 203 29.22 -10.06 -27.12
N GLU A 204 28.28 -10.67 -27.83
CA GLU A 204 28.57 -11.64 -28.90
C GLU A 204 29.38 -10.99 -30.03
N ALA A 205 28.95 -9.82 -30.50
CA ALA A 205 29.66 -9.09 -31.54
C ALA A 205 31.07 -8.67 -31.08
N LEU A 206 31.22 -8.19 -29.83
CA LEU A 206 32.53 -7.83 -29.28
C LEU A 206 33.48 -9.04 -29.24
N ASP A 207 32.99 -10.21 -28.85
CA ASP A 207 33.76 -11.45 -28.86
C ASP A 207 34.20 -11.83 -30.27
N TYR A 208 33.29 -11.77 -31.26
CA TYR A 208 33.61 -11.98 -32.67
C TYR A 208 34.70 -11.03 -33.17
N TRP A 209 34.56 -9.72 -32.95
CA TRP A 209 35.52 -8.72 -33.44
C TRP A 209 36.89 -8.86 -32.77
N LYS A 210 36.94 -9.21 -31.48
CA LYS A 210 38.19 -9.52 -30.77
C LYS A 210 38.89 -10.74 -31.39
N LYS A 211 38.13 -11.82 -31.65
CA LYS A 211 38.67 -13.03 -32.29
C LYS A 211 39.19 -12.74 -33.69
N LEU A 212 38.46 -11.98 -34.49
CA LEU A 212 38.88 -11.54 -35.82
C LEU A 212 40.16 -10.69 -35.78
N SER A 213 40.25 -9.74 -34.85
CA SER A 213 41.45 -8.90 -34.64
C SER A 213 42.67 -9.70 -34.21
N SER A 214 42.48 -10.77 -33.44
CA SER A 214 43.56 -11.68 -33.02
C SER A 214 43.94 -12.76 -34.04
N GLY A 215 43.29 -12.78 -35.22
CA GLY A 215 43.52 -13.79 -36.26
C GLY A 215 42.98 -15.18 -35.95
N GLN A 216 42.13 -15.32 -34.92
CA GLN A 216 41.55 -16.60 -34.48
C GLN A 216 40.32 -17.04 -35.30
N VAL A 217 39.78 -16.16 -36.15
CA VAL A 217 38.62 -16.43 -37.01
C VAL A 217 38.92 -15.90 -38.40
N ASN A 218 38.69 -16.72 -39.44
CA ASN A 218 38.77 -16.28 -40.84
C ASN A 218 37.50 -15.50 -41.21
N GLU A 219 37.64 -14.43 -41.98
CA GLU A 219 36.49 -13.67 -42.50
C GLU A 219 35.49 -14.61 -43.19
N VAL A 220 34.21 -14.51 -42.81
CA VAL A 220 33.13 -15.18 -43.53
C VAL A 220 33.06 -14.53 -44.91
N LYS A 221 33.52 -15.24 -45.94
CA LYS A 221 33.33 -14.81 -47.33
C LYS A 221 31.84 -14.86 -47.64
N ALA A 222 31.28 -13.70 -47.98
CA ALA A 222 29.92 -13.58 -48.53
C ALA A 222 29.82 -14.24 -49.90
#